data_AF-A0A547E7K0-F1
#
_entry.id   AF-A0A547E7K0-F1
#
_cell.length_a   1.000
_cell.length_b   1.000
_cell.length_c   1.000
_cell.angle_alpha   90.00
_cell.angle_beta   90.00
_cell.angle_gamma   90.00
#
_symmetry.space_group_name_H-M   'P 1'
#
loop_
_entity.id
_entity.type
_entity.pdbx_description
1 polymer ?
#
loop_
_entity_poly.entity_id
_entity_poly.type
_entity_poly.pdbx_seq_one_letter_code
_entity_poly.pdbx_strand_id
1 'polypeptide(L)'
;MADHSQFISRLENRIEPKISFQELIQELSNYTNKPFSHIADKLKSLIFSFQQNGIYTNAFVNCTLFEDGESYAIEPKTLHFKDAFDQPKGVLSDVIAQNSIDVEHLNAYYVTAREITQLIKTQSPTLLDKLTTKQTQSEISQIQNDYISVYDFIEWASKHYSSLSETANDLNRLLKDKNIQLYRQYGGISPSIDKDNTNLKAAFDFVAINNGYEKQSSSFNFDDDIPF
;
A
#
# COMPACT_ATOMS: atom_id res chain seq x y z
N MET A 1 -4.01 -5.60 -25.13
CA MET A 1 -4.73 -4.80 -24.12
C MET A 1 -6.03 -5.53 -23.81
N ALA A 2 -6.36 -5.72 -22.53
CA ALA A 2 -7.63 -6.33 -22.16
C ALA A 2 -8.78 -5.37 -22.52
N ASP A 3 -9.90 -5.92 -23.00
CA ASP A 3 -11.08 -5.10 -23.26
C ASP A 3 -11.82 -4.83 -21.95
N HIS A 4 -11.81 -3.58 -21.51
CA HIS A 4 -12.48 -3.11 -20.29
C HIS A 4 -13.86 -2.51 -20.54
N SER A 5 -14.30 -2.46 -21.80
CA SER A 5 -15.45 -1.66 -22.25
C SER A 5 -16.75 -2.03 -21.53
N GLN A 6 -16.97 -3.31 -21.25
CA GLN A 6 -18.18 -3.77 -20.56
C GLN A 6 -18.24 -3.30 -19.11
N PHE A 7 -17.14 -3.46 -18.34
CA PHE A 7 -17.08 -3.00 -16.95
C PHE A 7 -17.23 -1.49 -16.86
N ILE A 8 -16.53 -0.78 -17.74
CA ILE A 8 -16.54 0.66 -17.82
C ILE A 8 -17.92 1.20 -18.19
N SER A 9 -18.59 0.59 -19.17
CA SER A 9 -19.96 0.96 -19.53
C SER A 9 -20.95 0.73 -18.39
N ARG A 10 -20.78 -0.37 -17.63
CA ARG A 10 -21.61 -0.65 -16.44
C ARG A 10 -21.41 0.41 -15.35
N LEU A 11 -20.15 0.77 -15.07
CA LEU A 11 -19.82 1.77 -14.05
C LEU A 11 -20.30 3.18 -14.46
N GLU A 12 -20.13 3.54 -15.74
CA GLU A 12 -20.53 4.84 -16.28
C GLU A 12 -22.04 5.04 -16.32
N ASN A 13 -22.80 3.98 -16.64
CA ASN A 13 -24.25 4.02 -16.86
C ASN A 13 -25.06 3.40 -15.71
N ARG A 14 -24.52 3.41 -14.49
CA ARG A 14 -25.25 2.94 -13.31
C ARG A 14 -26.48 3.81 -13.01
N ILE A 15 -27.49 3.22 -12.37
CA ILE A 15 -28.78 3.89 -12.07
C ILE A 15 -28.56 5.07 -11.13
N GLU A 16 -27.78 4.88 -10.07
CA GLU A 16 -27.41 5.93 -9.14
C GLU A 16 -26.17 6.67 -9.65
N PRO A 17 -26.25 7.94 -10.09
CA PRO A 17 -25.10 8.63 -10.69
C PRO A 17 -23.92 8.84 -9.71
N LYS A 18 -24.16 8.81 -8.39
CA LYS A 18 -23.13 9.01 -7.35
C LYS A 18 -22.63 7.70 -6.77
N ILE A 19 -21.34 7.41 -6.88
CA ILE A 19 -20.73 6.21 -6.29
C ILE A 19 -19.90 6.58 -5.06
N SER A 20 -20.08 5.88 -3.95
CA SER A 20 -19.28 6.13 -2.74
C SER A 20 -17.84 5.65 -2.95
N PHE A 21 -16.88 6.19 -2.20
CA PHE A 21 -15.52 5.69 -2.22
C PHE A 21 -15.46 4.20 -1.87
N GLN A 22 -16.22 3.77 -0.87
CA GLN A 22 -16.29 2.36 -0.47
C GLN A 22 -16.75 1.45 -1.62
N GLU A 23 -17.86 1.79 -2.28
CA GLU A 23 -18.41 0.99 -3.38
C GLU A 23 -17.47 0.99 -4.60
N LEU A 24 -16.91 2.15 -4.93
CA LEU A 24 -15.98 2.30 -6.05
C LEU A 24 -14.71 1.46 -5.86
N ILE A 25 -14.11 1.49 -4.65
CA ILE A 25 -12.92 0.70 -4.31
C ILE A 25 -13.24 -0.80 -4.40
N GLN A 26 -14.38 -1.21 -3.84
CA GLN A 26 -14.84 -2.59 -3.86
C GLN A 26 -15.07 -3.10 -5.29
N GLU A 27 -15.76 -2.32 -6.13
CA GLU A 27 -16.01 -2.69 -7.52
C GLU A 27 -14.73 -2.83 -8.35
N LEU A 28 -13.82 -1.85 -8.24
CA LEU A 28 -12.55 -1.88 -8.95
C LEU A 28 -11.64 -3.00 -8.47
N SER A 29 -11.57 -3.23 -7.15
CA SER A 29 -10.81 -4.34 -6.58
C SER A 29 -11.32 -5.69 -7.09
N ASN A 30 -12.63 -5.93 -7.05
CA ASN A 30 -13.24 -7.16 -7.55
C ASN A 30 -13.03 -7.36 -9.05
N TYR A 31 -13.08 -6.28 -9.84
CA TYR A 31 -12.88 -6.37 -11.28
C TYR A 31 -11.42 -6.70 -11.66
N THR A 32 -10.47 -6.11 -10.93
CA THR A 32 -9.04 -6.14 -11.24
C THR A 32 -8.27 -7.19 -10.45
N ASN A 33 -8.85 -7.78 -9.42
CA ASN A 33 -8.18 -8.59 -8.40
C ASN A 33 -7.04 -7.85 -7.67
N LYS A 34 -7.06 -6.51 -7.62
CA LYS A 34 -6.07 -5.69 -6.90
C LYS A 34 -6.48 -5.47 -5.44
N PRO A 35 -5.52 -5.40 -4.50
CA PRO A 35 -5.82 -5.09 -3.10
C PRO A 35 -6.45 -3.69 -2.98
N PHE A 36 -7.29 -3.50 -1.96
CA PHE A 36 -7.98 -2.24 -1.70
C PHE A 36 -7.01 -1.08 -1.55
N SER A 37 -5.86 -1.30 -0.90
CA SER A 37 -4.82 -0.30 -0.74
C SER A 37 -4.29 0.23 -2.08
N HIS A 38 -4.06 -0.66 -3.05
CA HIS A 38 -3.60 -0.26 -4.38
C HIS A 38 -4.67 0.55 -5.12
N ILE A 39 -5.93 0.13 -5.05
CA ILE A 39 -7.03 0.87 -5.68
C ILE A 39 -7.19 2.26 -5.02
N ALA A 40 -7.18 2.33 -3.70
CA ALA A 40 -7.32 3.57 -2.94
C ALA A 40 -6.19 4.57 -3.23
N ASP A 41 -4.93 4.11 -3.31
CA ASP A 41 -3.78 4.96 -3.67
C ASP A 41 -3.94 5.59 -5.06
N LYS A 42 -4.35 4.78 -6.04
CA LYS A 42 -4.60 5.26 -7.41
C LYS A 42 -5.79 6.22 -7.47
N LEU A 43 -6.89 5.92 -6.79
CA LEU A 43 -8.05 6.81 -6.74
C LEU A 43 -7.71 8.13 -6.03
N LYS A 44 -6.97 8.10 -4.93
CA LYS A 44 -6.51 9.30 -4.22
C LYS A 44 -5.73 10.24 -5.16
N SER A 45 -4.81 9.68 -5.94
CA SER A 45 -4.01 10.44 -6.90
C SER A 45 -4.82 10.90 -8.12
N LEU A 46 -5.85 10.14 -8.51
CA LEU A 46 -6.71 10.44 -9.65
C LEU A 46 -7.75 11.52 -9.33
N ILE A 47 -8.32 11.48 -8.12
CA ILE A 47 -9.38 12.40 -7.67
C ILE A 47 -8.78 13.73 -7.24
N PHE A 48 -7.71 13.72 -6.45
CA PHE A 48 -7.13 14.92 -5.85
C PHE A 48 -5.85 15.35 -6.58
N SER A 49 -5.72 16.64 -6.83
CA SER A 49 -4.56 17.21 -7.51
C SER A 49 -4.20 18.57 -6.96
N PHE A 50 -3.00 19.03 -7.29
CA PHE A 50 -2.44 20.28 -6.79
C PHE A 50 -1.95 21.15 -7.94
N GLN A 51 -2.12 22.45 -7.78
CA GLN A 51 -1.58 23.46 -8.67
C GLN A 51 -0.80 24.48 -7.85
N GLN A 52 0.44 24.73 -8.27
CA GLN A 52 1.23 25.81 -7.72
C GLN A 52 0.83 27.14 -8.37
N ASN A 53 0.48 28.12 -7.55
CA ASN A 53 0.17 29.49 -7.97
C ASN A 53 1.08 30.46 -7.21
N GLY A 54 2.26 30.72 -7.78
CA GLY A 54 3.32 31.45 -7.11
C GLY A 54 3.85 30.70 -5.88
N ILE A 55 3.72 31.32 -4.70
CA ILE A 55 4.14 30.73 -3.41
C ILE A 55 3.08 29.83 -2.78
N TYR A 56 1.85 29.83 -3.31
CA TYR A 56 0.75 29.06 -2.77
C TYR A 56 0.59 27.74 -3.54
N THR A 57 0.24 26.68 -2.81
CA THR A 57 -0.23 25.42 -3.40
C THR A 57 -1.73 25.35 -3.18
N ASN A 58 -2.47 25.28 -4.27
CA ASN A 58 -3.92 25.08 -4.23
C ASN A 58 -4.23 23.62 -4.53
N ALA A 59 -5.25 23.08 -3.88
CA ALA A 59 -5.78 21.77 -4.18
C ALA A 59 -7.06 21.90 -5.01
N PHE A 60 -7.33 20.89 -5.84
CA PHE A 60 -8.57 20.76 -6.59
C PHE A 60 -8.91 19.30 -6.80
N VAL A 61 -10.18 19.02 -7.10
CA VAL A 61 -10.66 17.69 -7.49
C VAL A 61 -10.78 17.58 -9.01
N ASN A 62 -10.52 16.39 -9.57
CA ASN A 62 -10.64 16.12 -11.01
C ASN A 62 -12.03 15.67 -11.44
N CYS A 63 -12.86 15.25 -10.49
CA CYS A 63 -14.28 14.93 -10.65
C CYS A 63 -15.08 15.57 -9.52
N THR A 64 -16.38 15.67 -9.71
CA THR A 64 -17.30 16.24 -8.72
C THR A 64 -17.29 15.37 -7.47
N LEU A 65 -16.99 15.99 -6.34
CA LEU A 65 -16.96 15.36 -5.02
C LEU A 65 -18.20 15.77 -4.23
N PHE A 66 -18.82 14.80 -3.56
CA PHE A 66 -19.91 15.02 -2.63
C PHE A 66 -19.54 14.44 -1.28
N GLU A 67 -20.00 15.09 -0.23
CA GLU A 67 -19.92 14.62 1.16
C GLU A 67 -21.34 14.42 1.69
N ASP A 68 -21.57 13.32 2.40
CA ASP A 68 -22.87 13.00 2.98
C ASP A 68 -23.24 14.05 4.03
N GLY A 69 -24.49 14.50 4.00
CA GLY A 69 -24.95 15.61 4.85
C GLY A 69 -24.61 17.02 4.35
N GLU A 70 -23.77 17.18 3.33
CA GLU A 70 -23.50 18.48 2.73
C GLU A 70 -24.48 18.82 1.60
N SER A 71 -24.90 20.09 1.55
CA SER A 71 -25.90 20.56 0.58
C SER A 71 -25.30 20.94 -0.77
N TYR A 72 -23.97 21.05 -0.86
CA TYR A 72 -23.26 21.50 -2.05
C TYR A 72 -22.27 20.45 -2.55
N ALA A 73 -22.10 20.42 -3.87
CA ALA A 73 -21.09 19.62 -4.53
C ALA A 73 -19.82 20.44 -4.71
N ILE A 74 -18.65 19.78 -4.67
CA ILE A 74 -17.38 20.40 -5.00
C ILE A 74 -17.10 20.13 -6.47
N GLU A 75 -17.21 21.18 -7.28
CA GLU A 75 -17.04 21.13 -8.73
C GLU A 75 -15.57 20.87 -9.13
N PRO A 76 -15.33 20.08 -10.19
CA PRO A 76 -13.99 19.81 -10.71
C PRO A 76 -13.21 21.10 -11.00
N LYS A 77 -11.89 21.04 -10.78
CA LYS A 77 -10.92 22.13 -11.08
C LYS A 77 -11.17 23.45 -10.34
N THR A 78 -12.11 23.50 -9.40
CA THR A 78 -12.25 24.61 -8.46
C THR A 78 -11.04 24.63 -7.54
N LEU A 79 -10.39 25.79 -7.41
CA LEU A 79 -9.19 25.93 -6.58
C LEU A 79 -9.57 26.19 -5.13
N HIS A 80 -9.07 25.35 -4.25
CA HIS A 80 -9.19 25.48 -2.81
C HIS A 80 -7.79 25.55 -2.17
N PHE A 81 -7.74 25.87 -0.87
CA PHE A 81 -6.49 25.76 -0.11
C PHE A 81 -6.01 24.31 -0.07
N LYS A 82 -4.69 24.12 0.11
CA LYS A 82 -4.02 22.81 0.03
C LYS A 82 -4.64 21.72 0.93
N ASP A 83 -5.23 22.13 2.03
CA ASP A 83 -5.78 21.34 3.14
C ASP A 83 -7.29 21.10 3.03
N ALA A 84 -7.96 21.72 2.06
CA ALA A 84 -9.42 21.63 1.89
C ALA A 84 -9.95 20.20 1.70
N PHE A 85 -9.09 19.26 1.32
CA PHE A 85 -9.45 17.86 1.08
C PHE A 85 -8.75 16.89 2.02
N ASP A 86 -8.24 17.35 3.16
CA ASP A 86 -7.49 16.48 4.08
C ASP A 86 -8.35 15.38 4.69
N GLN A 87 -9.63 15.64 4.99
CA GLN A 87 -10.56 14.61 5.47
C GLN A 87 -10.85 13.52 4.42
N PRO A 88 -11.35 13.82 3.20
CA PRO A 88 -11.60 12.79 2.21
C PRO A 88 -10.32 12.08 1.73
N LYS A 89 -9.16 12.74 1.78
CA LYS A 89 -7.87 12.08 1.53
C LYS A 89 -7.41 11.23 2.71
N GLY A 90 -7.78 11.59 3.93
CA GLY A 90 -7.52 10.87 5.17
C GLY A 90 -8.15 9.48 5.13
N VAL A 91 -9.46 9.40 4.85
CA VAL A 91 -10.17 8.12 4.76
C VAL A 91 -9.57 7.18 3.70
N LEU A 92 -9.14 7.71 2.54
CA LEU A 92 -8.44 6.91 1.54
C LEU A 92 -7.05 6.45 2.02
N SER A 93 -6.38 7.28 2.83
CA SER A 93 -5.08 6.92 3.42
C SER A 93 -5.22 5.81 4.46
N ASP A 94 -6.33 5.79 5.20
CA ASP A 94 -6.65 4.72 6.15
C ASP A 94 -6.94 3.41 5.41
N VAL A 95 -7.66 3.45 4.28
CA VAL A 95 -7.81 2.27 3.40
C VAL A 95 -6.47 1.76 2.89
N ILE A 96 -5.55 2.66 2.52
CA ILE A 96 -4.19 2.27 2.08
C ILE A 96 -3.44 1.58 3.21
N ALA A 97 -3.46 2.14 4.42
CA ALA A 97 -2.75 1.62 5.58
C ALA A 97 -3.31 0.29 6.09
N GLN A 98 -4.64 0.15 6.11
CA GLN A 98 -5.33 -1.01 6.65
C GLN A 98 -5.61 -2.09 5.59
N ASN A 99 -5.50 -1.74 4.30
CA ASN A 99 -5.93 -2.56 3.17
C ASN A 99 -7.35 -3.14 3.38
N SER A 100 -8.27 -2.30 3.85
CA SER A 100 -9.64 -2.67 4.19
C SER A 100 -10.60 -1.58 3.71
N ILE A 101 -11.80 -1.97 3.29
CA ILE A 101 -12.91 -1.04 3.00
C ILE A 101 -13.78 -0.77 4.24
N ASP A 102 -13.54 -1.46 5.36
CA ASP A 102 -14.21 -1.26 6.64
C ASP A 102 -13.57 -0.11 7.42
N VAL A 103 -13.42 1.04 6.76
CA VAL A 103 -12.84 2.26 7.32
C VAL A 103 -13.95 3.25 7.64
N GLU A 104 -13.85 3.90 8.80
CA GLU A 104 -14.84 4.88 9.25
C GLU A 104 -14.96 6.04 8.24
N HIS A 105 -16.19 6.49 7.99
CA HIS A 105 -16.52 7.58 7.06
C HIS A 105 -16.14 7.35 5.58
N LEU A 106 -15.65 6.17 5.18
CA LEU A 106 -15.34 5.89 3.77
C LEU A 106 -16.60 5.95 2.88
N ASN A 107 -17.76 5.62 3.43
CA ASN A 107 -19.05 5.72 2.75
C ASN A 107 -19.62 7.14 2.70
N ALA A 108 -19.06 8.10 3.44
CA ALA A 108 -19.55 9.48 3.47
C ALA A 108 -19.13 10.29 2.23
N TYR A 109 -18.17 9.81 1.44
CA TYR A 109 -17.66 10.52 0.27
C TYR A 109 -18.07 9.84 -1.03
N TYR A 110 -18.56 10.64 -1.97
CA TYR A 110 -19.06 10.16 -3.27
C TYR A 110 -18.47 10.95 -4.42
N VAL A 111 -18.38 10.30 -5.58
CA VAL A 111 -18.02 10.94 -6.85
C VAL A 111 -19.05 10.62 -7.93
N THR A 112 -19.14 11.47 -8.94
CA THR A 112 -19.94 11.17 -10.12
C THR A 112 -19.33 10.00 -10.89
N ALA A 113 -20.09 8.90 -11.03
CA ALA A 113 -19.62 7.66 -11.65
C ALA A 113 -19.17 7.87 -13.10
N ARG A 114 -19.87 8.73 -13.85
CA ARG A 114 -19.51 9.11 -15.22
C ARG A 114 -18.16 9.81 -15.28
N GLU A 115 -17.92 10.78 -14.40
CA GLU A 115 -16.68 11.58 -14.42
C GLU A 115 -15.48 10.75 -13.98
N ILE A 116 -15.60 9.99 -12.88
CA ILE A 116 -14.50 9.13 -12.42
C ILE A 116 -14.17 8.06 -13.47
N THR A 117 -15.17 7.51 -14.15
CA THR A 117 -14.95 6.56 -15.23
C THR A 117 -14.19 7.18 -16.41
N GLN A 118 -14.51 8.41 -16.78
CA GLN A 118 -13.78 9.15 -17.82
C GLN A 118 -12.34 9.46 -17.39
N LEU A 119 -12.12 9.81 -16.12
CA LEU A 119 -10.76 9.98 -15.57
C LEU A 119 -9.96 8.69 -15.63
N ILE A 120 -10.55 7.55 -15.25
CA ILE A 120 -9.88 6.24 -15.34
C ILE A 120 -9.48 5.95 -16.79
N LYS A 121 -10.39 6.13 -17.76
CA LYS A 121 -10.09 5.91 -19.19
C LYS A 121 -8.93 6.76 -19.69
N THR A 122 -8.89 8.03 -19.31
CA THR A 122 -8.01 9.03 -19.93
C THR A 122 -6.68 9.22 -19.21
N GLN A 123 -6.66 9.06 -17.88
CA GLN A 123 -5.49 9.39 -17.03
C GLN A 123 -4.91 8.18 -16.31
N SER A 124 -5.69 7.12 -16.09
CA SER A 124 -5.22 5.92 -15.38
C SER A 124 -5.78 4.63 -15.97
N PRO A 125 -5.60 4.35 -17.27
CA PRO A 125 -6.15 3.15 -17.89
C PRO A 125 -5.58 1.86 -17.27
N THR A 126 -4.35 1.92 -16.77
CA THR A 126 -3.67 0.81 -16.08
C THR A 126 -4.31 0.46 -14.73
N LEU A 127 -5.16 1.32 -14.16
CA LEU A 127 -5.96 0.97 -12.99
C LEU A 127 -6.81 -0.27 -13.27
N LEU A 128 -7.30 -0.43 -14.50
CA LEU A 128 -8.18 -1.52 -14.93
C LEU A 128 -7.44 -2.80 -15.30
N ASP A 129 -6.12 -2.77 -15.42
CA ASP A 129 -5.33 -3.95 -15.69
C ASP A 129 -5.59 -4.99 -14.61
N LYS A 130 -6.06 -6.17 -15.02
CA LYS A 130 -6.31 -7.25 -14.08
C LYS A 130 -4.98 -7.84 -13.64
N LEU A 131 -4.84 -8.11 -12.34
CA LEU A 131 -3.85 -9.05 -11.84
C LEU A 131 -4.19 -10.42 -12.42
N THR A 132 -3.39 -10.87 -13.39
CA THR A 132 -3.48 -12.21 -13.94
C THR A 132 -3.22 -13.22 -12.83
N THR A 133 -4.16 -14.15 -12.61
CA THR A 133 -4.15 -15.21 -11.59
C THR A 133 -2.98 -16.21 -11.66
N LYS A 134 -1.99 -16.00 -12.55
CA LYS A 134 -0.67 -16.62 -12.39
C LYS A 134 0.18 -15.96 -11.30
N GLN A 135 -0.21 -14.79 -10.80
CA GLN A 135 0.45 -14.05 -9.72
C GLN A 135 -0.28 -14.15 -8.36
N THR A 136 -1.10 -15.19 -8.17
CA THR A 136 -1.72 -15.51 -6.87
C THR A 136 -0.88 -16.47 -6.01
N GLN A 137 0.32 -16.81 -6.44
CA GLN A 137 1.43 -16.87 -5.50
C GLN A 137 2.09 -15.50 -5.61
N SER A 138 2.17 -14.76 -4.51
CA SER A 138 3.06 -13.62 -4.37
C SER A 138 4.40 -14.00 -5.02
N GLU A 139 4.67 -13.55 -6.24
CA GLU A 139 5.98 -13.70 -6.84
C GLU A 139 6.88 -12.93 -5.90
N ILE A 140 7.65 -13.69 -5.11
CA ILE A 140 8.61 -13.18 -4.16
C ILE A 140 9.44 -12.18 -4.95
N SER A 141 9.46 -10.91 -4.55
CA SER A 141 10.31 -9.93 -5.22
C SER A 141 11.73 -10.51 -5.28
N GLN A 142 12.34 -10.50 -6.47
CA GLN A 142 13.71 -10.95 -6.63
C GLN A 142 14.69 -9.77 -6.52
N ILE A 143 14.20 -8.58 -6.18
CA ILE A 143 14.99 -7.37 -5.96
C ILE A 143 15.44 -7.35 -4.49
N GLN A 144 16.75 -7.45 -4.26
CA GLN A 144 17.33 -7.50 -2.92
C GLN A 144 16.95 -6.30 -2.03
N ASN A 145 16.88 -5.09 -2.61
CA ASN A 145 16.57 -3.87 -1.86
C ASN A 145 15.11 -3.74 -1.42
N ASP A 146 14.22 -4.64 -1.86
CA ASP A 146 12.83 -4.67 -1.40
C ASP A 146 12.71 -5.32 -0.02
N TYR A 147 13.79 -5.94 0.48
CA TYR A 147 13.85 -6.61 1.78
C TYR A 147 14.85 -5.94 2.70
N ILE A 148 14.65 -6.14 4.00
CA ILE A 148 15.59 -5.74 5.05
C ILE A 148 15.98 -7.01 5.80
N SER A 149 17.27 -7.21 6.05
CA SER A 149 17.67 -8.37 6.86
C SER A 149 17.09 -8.23 8.28
N VAL A 150 16.75 -9.36 8.92
CA VAL A 150 16.31 -9.35 10.32
C VAL A 150 17.33 -8.68 11.22
N TYR A 151 18.63 -8.83 10.91
CA TYR A 151 19.71 -8.19 11.65
C TYR A 151 19.70 -6.66 11.50
N ASP A 152 19.65 -6.14 10.27
CA ASP A 152 19.63 -4.69 10.01
C ASP A 152 18.40 -4.03 10.64
N PHE A 153 17.26 -4.72 10.62
CA PHE A 153 16.04 -4.24 11.26
C PHE A 153 16.22 -4.10 12.78
N ILE A 154 16.81 -5.09 13.45
CA ILE A 154 17.09 -5.05 14.89
C ILE A 154 18.16 -4.01 15.19
N GLU A 155 19.23 -3.92 14.40
CA GLU A 155 20.28 -2.91 14.59
C GLU A 155 19.72 -1.49 14.46
N TRP A 156 18.89 -1.24 13.45
CA TRP A 156 18.17 0.02 13.30
C TRP A 156 17.30 0.33 14.53
N ALA A 157 16.52 -0.65 15.01
CA ALA A 157 15.65 -0.49 16.16
C ALA A 157 16.43 -0.31 17.48
N SER A 158 17.61 -0.91 17.59
CA SER A 158 18.44 -0.90 18.80
C SER A 158 18.99 0.46 19.19
N LYS A 159 18.93 1.46 18.28
CA LYS A 159 19.26 2.86 18.57
C LYS A 159 18.46 3.44 19.75
N HIS A 160 17.35 2.79 20.11
CA HIS A 160 16.47 3.17 21.21
C HIS A 160 16.55 2.24 22.43
N TYR A 161 17.45 1.26 22.42
CA TYR A 161 17.58 0.22 23.46
C TYR A 161 19.04 0.05 23.90
N SER A 162 19.27 -0.65 25.01
CA SER A 162 20.61 -0.83 25.58
C SER A 162 21.40 -1.96 24.91
N SER A 163 20.71 -2.88 24.21
CA SER A 163 21.32 -4.03 23.52
C SER A 163 20.44 -4.58 22.41
N LEU A 164 21.05 -5.36 21.49
CA LEU A 164 20.30 -6.08 20.44
C LEU A 164 19.37 -7.13 21.04
N SER A 165 19.78 -7.80 22.12
CA SER A 165 18.92 -8.76 22.84
C SER A 165 17.67 -8.11 23.44
N GLU A 166 17.80 -6.93 24.04
CA GLU A 166 16.65 -6.18 24.57
C GLU A 166 15.69 -5.78 23.45
N THR A 167 16.25 -5.30 22.34
CA THR A 167 15.50 -4.92 21.13
C THR A 167 14.75 -6.12 20.53
N ALA A 168 15.43 -7.25 20.34
CA ALA A 168 14.85 -8.46 19.76
C ALA A 168 13.72 -9.03 20.63
N ASN A 169 13.87 -8.98 21.95
CA ASN A 169 12.82 -9.41 22.89
C ASN A 169 11.59 -8.50 22.84
N ASP A 170 11.78 -7.19 22.72
CA ASP A 170 10.65 -6.27 22.61
C ASP A 170 9.94 -6.38 21.24
N LEU A 171 10.69 -6.55 20.16
CA LEU A 171 10.13 -6.83 18.83
C LEU A 171 9.34 -8.14 18.80
N ASN A 172 9.86 -9.19 19.43
CA ASN A 172 9.15 -10.46 19.64
C ASN A 172 7.79 -10.24 20.33
N ARG A 173 7.74 -9.37 21.35
CA ARG A 173 6.51 -9.03 22.08
C ARG A 173 5.54 -8.24 21.19
N LEU A 174 6.02 -7.25 20.46
CA LEU A 174 5.20 -6.37 19.61
C LEU A 174 4.61 -7.09 18.39
N LEU A 175 5.34 -8.05 17.84
CA LEU A 175 5.00 -8.74 16.59
C LEU A 175 4.41 -10.14 16.81
N LYS A 176 4.16 -10.54 18.06
CA LYS A 176 3.73 -11.90 18.43
C LYS A 176 2.52 -12.43 17.65
N ASP A 177 1.55 -11.57 17.36
CA ASP A 177 0.30 -11.95 16.68
C ASP A 177 0.30 -11.56 15.19
N LYS A 178 1.44 -11.15 14.64
CA LYS A 178 1.59 -10.79 13.24
C LYS A 178 2.12 -11.99 12.45
N ASN A 179 1.44 -12.31 11.35
CA ASN A 179 1.92 -13.31 10.40
C ASN A 179 2.94 -12.66 9.46
N ILE A 180 4.22 -12.73 9.83
CA ILE A 180 5.32 -12.17 9.04
C ILE A 180 6.06 -13.33 8.37
N GLN A 181 6.03 -13.35 7.05
CA GLN A 181 6.77 -14.31 6.23
C GLN A 181 8.22 -13.86 6.11
N LEU A 182 9.13 -14.75 6.44
CA LEU A 182 10.56 -14.57 6.23
C LEU A 182 11.00 -15.14 4.87
N TYR A 183 12.12 -14.67 4.37
CA TYR A 183 12.69 -15.05 3.09
C TYR A 183 14.18 -15.38 3.23
N ARG A 184 14.69 -16.20 2.32
CA ARG A 184 16.11 -16.52 2.25
C ARG A 184 16.64 -16.21 0.87
N GLN A 185 17.81 -15.58 0.82
CA GLN A 185 18.54 -15.37 -0.41
C GLN A 185 19.48 -16.55 -0.65
N TYR A 186 19.53 -17.03 -1.89
CA TYR A 186 20.50 -18.01 -2.34
C TYR A 186 21.44 -17.35 -3.35
N GLY A 187 22.74 -17.43 -3.09
CA GLY A 187 23.78 -17.07 -4.06
C GLY A 187 23.96 -18.15 -5.14
N GLY A 188 24.70 -17.80 -6.22
CA GLY A 188 25.09 -18.76 -7.27
C GLY A 188 24.99 -18.21 -8.68
N ILE A 189 25.00 -19.09 -9.68
CA ILE A 189 24.90 -18.74 -11.11
C ILE A 189 23.55 -18.05 -11.42
N SER A 190 22.52 -18.36 -10.63
CA SER A 190 21.20 -17.72 -10.68
C SER A 190 20.77 -17.38 -9.26
N PRO A 191 21.07 -16.17 -8.75
CA PRO A 191 20.60 -15.73 -7.44
C PRO A 191 19.07 -15.74 -7.36
N SER A 192 18.51 -16.19 -6.25
CA SER A 192 17.07 -16.22 -6.03
C SER A 192 16.70 -15.94 -4.58
N ILE A 193 15.46 -15.50 -4.36
CA ILE A 193 14.87 -15.30 -3.05
C ILE A 193 13.66 -16.22 -2.94
N ASP A 194 13.63 -17.07 -1.92
CA ASP A 194 12.50 -17.96 -1.62
C ASP A 194 11.99 -17.77 -0.20
N LYS A 195 10.79 -18.30 0.07
CA LYS A 195 10.22 -18.29 1.43
C LYS A 195 11.08 -19.12 2.37
N ASP A 196 11.38 -18.54 3.52
CA ASP A 196 12.00 -19.26 4.63
C ASP A 196 10.90 -19.84 5.54
N ASN A 197 11.06 -21.09 5.96
CA ASN A 197 10.16 -21.75 6.90
C ASN A 197 10.51 -21.44 8.37
N THR A 198 11.57 -20.67 8.60
CA THR A 198 11.98 -20.20 9.91
C THR A 198 10.90 -19.28 10.49
N ASN A 199 10.51 -19.55 11.74
CA ASN A 199 9.59 -18.68 12.46
C ASN A 199 10.33 -17.37 12.86
N LEU A 200 9.69 -16.21 12.70
CA LEU A 200 10.22 -14.91 13.12
C LEU A 200 10.76 -14.92 14.55
N LYS A 201 10.07 -15.62 15.47
CA LYS A 201 10.52 -15.78 16.85
C LYS A 201 11.89 -16.45 16.93
N ALA A 202 12.11 -17.50 16.13
CA ALA A 202 13.39 -18.20 16.09
C ALA A 202 14.51 -17.31 15.51
N ALA A 203 14.19 -16.47 14.53
CA ALA A 203 15.15 -15.51 13.98
C ALA A 203 15.53 -14.43 15.02
N PHE A 204 14.58 -13.89 15.76
CA PHE A 204 14.85 -12.95 16.85
C PHE A 204 15.58 -13.61 18.04
N ASP A 205 15.21 -14.84 18.43
CA ASP A 205 15.91 -15.60 19.46
C ASP A 205 17.36 -15.85 19.06
N PHE A 206 17.62 -16.18 17.78
CA PHE A 206 18.97 -16.34 17.26
C PHE A 206 19.80 -15.05 17.37
N VAL A 207 19.26 -13.89 16.97
CA VAL A 207 19.96 -12.61 17.10
C VAL A 207 20.18 -12.24 18.57
N ALA A 208 19.20 -12.50 19.44
CA ALA A 208 19.30 -12.23 20.87
C ALA A 208 20.37 -13.08 21.57
N ILE A 209 20.50 -14.36 21.19
CA ILE A 209 21.53 -15.28 21.70
C ILE A 209 22.92 -14.83 21.25
N ASN A 210 23.03 -14.29 20.04
CA ASN A 210 24.30 -13.89 19.45
C ASN A 210 24.55 -12.37 19.51
N ASN A 211 24.12 -11.76 20.61
CA ASN A 211 24.14 -10.33 20.90
C ASN A 211 25.46 -9.64 20.51
N GLY A 212 25.48 -8.99 19.35
CA GLY A 212 26.61 -8.19 18.89
C GLY A 212 27.82 -9.02 18.46
N TYR A 213 27.63 -9.94 17.51
CA TYR A 213 28.71 -10.66 16.85
C TYR A 213 29.88 -9.71 16.54
N GLU A 214 31.02 -9.97 17.18
CA GLU A 214 32.24 -9.24 16.93
C GLU A 214 32.57 -9.29 15.44
N LYS A 215 33.01 -8.17 14.87
CA LYS A 215 33.65 -8.04 13.55
C LYS A 215 34.97 -8.83 13.48
N GLN A 216 34.98 -10.10 13.87
CA GLN A 216 36.14 -10.97 13.96
C GLN A 216 35.94 -12.23 13.13
N SER A 217 35.83 -12.06 11.82
CA SER A 217 36.55 -12.87 10.83
C SER A 217 36.10 -12.41 9.45
N SER A 218 37.02 -11.83 8.69
CA SER A 218 36.85 -11.41 7.29
C SER A 218 36.66 -12.59 6.32
N SER A 219 36.00 -13.67 6.76
CA SER A 219 35.84 -14.93 6.05
C SER A 219 34.53 -15.66 6.33
N PHE A 220 33.60 -15.08 7.09
CA PHE A 220 32.24 -15.62 7.23
C PHE A 220 31.24 -14.71 6.52
N ASN A 221 30.71 -15.15 5.38
CA ASN A 221 29.55 -14.56 4.74
C ASN A 221 28.31 -15.01 5.54
N PHE A 222 27.80 -14.14 6.41
CA PHE A 222 26.61 -14.40 7.24
C PHE A 222 25.28 -14.14 6.51
N ASP A 223 25.31 -13.53 5.32
CA ASP A 223 24.13 -13.23 4.51
C ASP A 223 23.35 -14.50 4.09
N ASP A 224 23.99 -15.68 4.14
CA ASP A 224 23.37 -16.95 3.77
C ASP A 224 22.54 -17.58 4.91
N ASP A 225 22.78 -17.18 6.17
CA ASP A 225 22.22 -17.83 7.38
C ASP A 225 21.13 -17.01 8.09
N ILE A 226 21.03 -15.70 7.84
CA ILE A 226 20.01 -14.84 8.44
C ILE A 226 18.90 -14.57 7.42
N PRO A 227 17.65 -14.97 7.72
CA PRO A 227 16.54 -14.67 6.83
C PRO A 227 16.24 -13.15 6.76
N PHE A 228 15.67 -12.74 5.65
CA PHE A 228 15.13 -11.41 5.35
C PHE A 228 13.63 -11.34 5.67
#